data_AF-A0A9P3CY59-F1
#
_entry.id   AF-A0A9P3CY59-F1
#
_cell.length_a   1.000
_cell.length_b   1.000
_cell.length_c   1.000
_cell.angle_alpha   90.00
_cell.angle_beta   90.00
_cell.angle_gamma   90.00
#
_symmetry.space_group_name_H-M   'P 1'
#
loop_
_entity.id
_entity.type
_entity.pdbx_description
1 polymer ?
#
loop_
_entity_poly.entity_id
_entity_poly.type
_entity_poly.pdbx_seq_one_letter_code
_entity_poly.pdbx_strand_id
1 'polypeptide(L)'
;MNISDNTPQGQLSSQQFYRQYSANALLPELDWQSIFPHSKLSEAHIKALNTIYQCAVPLALNVFHDLNFDVFAPAAYHPQGLGLFDKLAQQEENFLKVLTAESENLDHETRHQIWSMLLRGGAVLVFKAWLGHVKLGENQLDMTQFDELSDLLFIKTPPHQLAERLHVDEKAKLDHIFLMYGNDIFLDRFNSLETAALFVDLGVYDAAFLSLRDDCVAEYLKSKGYVTQEQIDDLQCALNPLYCDSLTPKQDCLA
;
A
#
# COMPACT_ATOMS: atom_id res chain seq x y z
N MET A 1 20.86 50.77 -9.18
CA MET A 1 19.92 50.01 -8.34
C MET A 1 19.06 49.18 -9.29
N ASN A 2 19.40 47.90 -9.48
CA ASN A 2 18.55 46.93 -10.16
C ASN A 2 17.89 46.11 -9.07
N ILE A 3 16.57 46.19 -8.99
CA ILE A 3 15.76 45.34 -8.12
C ILE A 3 15.53 44.05 -8.89
N SER A 4 16.11 43.01 -8.33
CA SER A 4 16.19 41.63 -8.78
C SER A 4 14.81 41.02 -9.01
N ASP A 5 14.75 40.18 -10.04
CA ASP A 5 13.77 39.13 -10.24
C ASP A 5 13.48 38.39 -8.93
N ASN A 6 12.23 38.44 -8.49
CA ASN A 6 11.71 37.58 -7.43
C ASN A 6 10.23 37.30 -7.78
N THR A 7 10.02 36.52 -8.84
CA THR A 7 8.76 35.81 -9.00
C THR A 7 8.76 34.67 -7.99
N PRO A 8 7.82 34.60 -7.03
CA PRO A 8 7.69 33.41 -6.22
C PRO A 8 7.25 32.27 -7.15
N GLN A 9 7.99 31.16 -7.17
CA GLN A 9 7.54 29.86 -7.69
C GLN A 9 6.44 29.31 -6.77
N GLY A 10 5.37 30.09 -6.62
CA GLY A 10 4.28 29.84 -5.70
C GLY A 10 3.23 28.95 -6.33
N GLN A 11 3.08 27.76 -5.74
CA GLN A 11 1.82 26.99 -5.67
C GLN A 11 1.06 26.91 -7.00
N LEU A 12 1.41 25.92 -7.81
CA LEU A 12 0.47 25.37 -8.78
C LEU A 12 -0.81 25.02 -8.02
N SER A 13 -1.90 25.72 -8.33
CA SER A 13 -3.20 25.48 -7.67
C SER A 13 -3.64 24.04 -7.92
N SER A 14 -4.30 23.41 -6.95
CA SER A 14 -4.83 22.04 -7.07
C SER A 14 -5.68 21.85 -8.33
N GLN A 15 -6.38 22.90 -8.77
CA GLN A 15 -7.14 22.94 -10.03
C GLN A 15 -6.27 22.82 -11.30
N GLN A 16 -5.02 23.32 -11.29
CA GLN A 16 -4.07 23.14 -12.39
C GLN A 16 -3.52 21.70 -12.42
N PHE A 17 -3.27 21.09 -11.27
CA PHE A 17 -2.86 19.68 -11.17
C PHE A 17 -3.99 18.74 -11.61
N TYR A 18 -5.22 18.95 -11.14
CA TYR A 18 -6.38 18.22 -11.62
C TYR A 18 -6.56 18.38 -13.14
N ARG A 19 -6.28 19.54 -13.74
CA ARG A 19 -6.30 19.68 -15.21
C ARG A 19 -5.16 18.94 -15.91
N GLN A 20 -3.97 18.90 -15.31
CA GLN A 20 -2.80 18.21 -15.88
C GLN A 20 -2.87 16.69 -15.74
N TYR A 21 -3.57 16.17 -14.74
CA TYR A 21 -3.61 14.74 -14.39
C TYR A 21 -5.03 14.15 -14.31
N SER A 22 -6.07 14.88 -14.72
CA SER A 22 -7.45 14.35 -14.82
C SER A 22 -7.54 13.17 -15.78
N ALA A 23 -8.63 12.39 -15.68
CA ALA A 23 -8.94 11.09 -16.29
C ALA A 23 -8.44 10.73 -17.72
N ASN A 24 -7.92 11.68 -18.51
CA ASN A 24 -7.35 11.48 -19.84
C ASN A 24 -5.86 11.91 -19.97
N ALA A 25 -5.22 12.29 -18.87
CA ALA A 25 -3.83 12.67 -18.85
C ALA A 25 -2.93 11.44 -18.71
N LEU A 26 -1.83 11.43 -19.47
CA LEU A 26 -0.80 10.41 -19.33
C LEU A 26 -0.19 10.53 -17.92
N LEU A 27 -0.26 9.45 -17.16
CA LEU A 27 0.43 9.34 -15.90
C LEU A 27 1.95 9.47 -16.12
N PRO A 28 2.69 10.20 -15.26
CA PRO A 28 4.13 10.29 -15.38
C PRO A 28 4.77 8.92 -15.23
N GLU A 29 5.86 8.67 -15.95
CA GLU A 29 6.63 7.45 -15.75
C GLU A 29 7.34 7.50 -14.39
N LEU A 30 7.19 6.44 -13.60
CA LEU A 30 7.87 6.27 -12.32
C LEU A 30 9.00 5.25 -12.47
N ASP A 31 10.20 5.63 -12.03
CA ASP A 31 11.31 4.70 -11.91
C ASP A 31 11.29 4.05 -10.52
N TRP A 32 10.60 2.91 -10.42
CA TRP A 32 10.47 2.14 -9.18
C TRP A 32 11.81 1.73 -8.58
N GLN A 33 12.83 1.49 -9.40
CA GLN A 33 14.15 1.09 -8.90
C GLN A 33 14.88 2.27 -8.27
N SER A 34 14.69 3.48 -8.80
CA SER A 34 15.16 4.72 -8.17
C SER A 34 14.41 5.05 -6.88
N ILE A 35 13.10 4.78 -6.81
CA ILE A 35 12.30 4.96 -5.59
C ILE A 35 12.73 3.98 -4.50
N PHE A 36 12.99 2.71 -4.86
CA PHE A 36 13.35 1.65 -3.92
C PHE A 36 14.78 1.11 -4.18
N PRO A 37 15.84 1.91 -3.94
CA PRO A 37 17.20 1.56 -4.35
C PRO A 37 17.78 0.35 -3.61
N HIS A 38 17.24 0.03 -2.43
CA HIS A 38 17.65 -1.10 -1.61
C HIS A 38 16.83 -2.37 -1.87
N SER A 39 15.79 -2.28 -2.70
CA SER A 39 14.96 -3.41 -3.10
C SER A 39 15.44 -3.91 -4.47
N LYS A 40 15.73 -5.21 -4.58
CA LYS A 40 16.10 -5.82 -5.85
C LYS A 40 14.84 -6.15 -6.65
N LEU A 41 14.38 -5.21 -7.47
CA LEU A 41 13.17 -5.40 -8.27
C LEU A 41 13.44 -6.30 -9.47
N SER A 42 12.55 -7.26 -9.72
CA SER A 42 12.55 -8.09 -10.92
C SER A 42 11.68 -7.43 -11.99
N GLU A 43 11.69 -7.95 -13.20
CA GLU A 43 10.78 -7.48 -14.25
C GLU A 43 9.31 -7.68 -13.86
N ALA A 44 8.97 -8.80 -13.20
CA ALA A 44 7.63 -9.06 -12.69
C ALA A 44 7.21 -8.04 -11.61
N HIS A 45 8.12 -7.68 -10.70
CA HIS A 45 7.87 -6.63 -9.70
C HIS A 45 7.57 -5.27 -10.35
N ILE A 46 8.37 -4.88 -11.34
CA ILE A 46 8.20 -3.60 -12.05
C ILE A 46 6.88 -3.59 -12.82
N LYS A 47 6.55 -4.67 -13.54
CA LYS A 47 5.28 -4.80 -14.26
C LYS A 47 4.09 -4.77 -13.31
N ALA A 48 4.17 -5.44 -12.16
CA ALA A 48 3.11 -5.42 -11.15
C ALA A 48 2.88 -4.02 -10.59
N LEU A 49 3.94 -3.32 -10.18
CA LEU A 49 3.86 -1.93 -9.69
C LEU A 49 3.28 -0.99 -10.75
N ASN A 50 3.73 -1.10 -12.00
CA ASN A 50 3.18 -0.32 -13.12
C ASN A 50 1.69 -0.61 -13.35
N THR A 51 1.28 -1.89 -13.32
CA THR A 51 -0.12 -2.26 -13.54
C THR A 51 -1.02 -1.70 -12.44
N ILE A 52 -0.61 -1.86 -11.17
CA ILE A 52 -1.34 -1.29 -10.03
C ILE A 52 -1.38 0.23 -10.14
N TYR A 53 -0.27 0.88 -10.48
CA TYR A 53 -0.17 2.33 -10.66
C TYR A 53 -1.15 2.87 -11.70
N GLN A 54 -1.17 2.26 -12.89
CA GLN A 54 -2.06 2.66 -13.99
C GLN A 54 -3.53 2.46 -13.66
N CYS A 55 -3.87 1.52 -12.77
CA CYS A 55 -5.25 1.29 -12.34
C CYS A 55 -5.67 2.18 -11.15
N ALA A 56 -4.81 2.30 -10.13
CA ALA A 56 -5.15 2.88 -8.83
C ALA A 56 -5.22 4.41 -8.87
N VAL A 57 -4.25 5.05 -9.55
CA VAL A 57 -4.15 6.51 -9.55
C VAL A 57 -5.33 7.18 -10.28
N PRO A 58 -5.73 6.77 -11.49
CA PRO A 58 -6.86 7.40 -12.18
C PRO A 58 -8.17 7.23 -11.40
N LEU A 59 -8.38 6.06 -10.79
CA LEU A 59 -9.53 5.80 -9.94
C LEU A 59 -9.57 6.75 -8.75
N ALA A 60 -8.47 6.85 -7.99
CA ALA A 60 -8.40 7.74 -6.84
C ALA A 60 -8.65 9.20 -7.23
N LEU A 61 -8.11 9.66 -8.37
CA LEU A 61 -8.32 11.02 -8.85
C LEU A 61 -9.77 11.30 -9.24
N ASN A 62 -10.45 10.33 -9.87
CA ASN A 62 -11.88 10.45 -10.18
C ASN A 62 -12.71 10.56 -8.91
N VAL A 63 -12.38 9.74 -7.90
CA VAL A 63 -13.09 9.73 -6.62
C VAL A 63 -12.87 11.05 -5.88
N PHE A 64 -11.64 11.54 -5.81
CA PHE A 64 -11.37 12.83 -5.19
C PHE A 64 -12.07 13.98 -5.92
N HIS A 65 -12.15 13.93 -7.25
CA HIS A 65 -12.94 14.89 -8.02
C HIS A 65 -14.43 14.85 -7.64
N ASP A 66 -15.04 13.66 -7.59
CA ASP A 66 -16.46 13.45 -7.26
C ASP A 66 -16.81 13.82 -5.82
N LEU A 67 -15.82 13.84 -4.94
CA LEU A 67 -15.94 14.23 -3.54
C LEU A 67 -15.57 15.70 -3.29
N ASN A 68 -15.12 16.41 -4.32
CA ASN A 68 -14.50 17.72 -4.19
C ASN A 68 -13.39 17.73 -3.11
N PHE A 69 -12.64 16.63 -3.05
CA PHE A 69 -11.54 16.40 -2.14
C PHE A 69 -10.25 16.90 -2.78
N ASP A 70 -9.53 17.76 -2.06
CA ASP A 70 -8.25 18.29 -2.53
C ASP A 70 -7.10 17.61 -1.80
N VAL A 71 -6.45 16.63 -2.44
CA VAL A 71 -5.30 15.89 -1.90
C VAL A 71 -4.04 16.76 -1.69
N PHE A 72 -4.04 17.98 -2.22
CA PHE A 72 -2.98 18.97 -2.02
C PHE A 72 -3.28 19.96 -0.89
N ALA A 73 -4.52 19.97 -0.38
CA ALA A 73 -4.88 20.82 0.75
C ALA A 73 -4.25 20.30 2.06
N PRO A 74 -4.00 21.18 3.05
CA PRO A 74 -3.62 20.73 4.38
C PRO A 74 -4.71 19.85 5.00
N ALA A 75 -4.32 18.82 5.75
CA ALA A 75 -5.24 17.82 6.32
C ALA A 75 -6.41 18.40 7.13
N ALA A 76 -6.23 19.58 7.73
CA ALA A 76 -7.29 20.29 8.46
C ALA A 76 -8.50 20.73 7.60
N TYR A 77 -8.39 20.67 6.27
CA TYR A 77 -9.42 21.10 5.33
C TYR A 77 -10.11 19.94 4.60
N HIS A 78 -9.79 18.70 4.96
CA HIS A 78 -10.40 17.54 4.33
C HIS A 78 -11.86 17.33 4.81
N PRO A 79 -12.81 17.09 3.88
CA PRO A 79 -14.19 16.82 4.26
C PRO A 79 -14.31 15.49 5.02
N GLN A 80 -14.79 15.55 6.26
CA GLN A 80 -15.14 14.38 7.06
C GLN A 80 -16.65 14.17 6.99
N GLY A 81 -17.13 13.03 6.47
CA GLY A 81 -18.56 12.76 6.38
C GLY A 81 -18.95 11.37 5.88
N LEU A 82 -20.10 10.88 6.34
CA LEU A 82 -20.63 9.53 6.07
C LEU A 82 -20.74 9.16 4.58
N GLY A 83 -21.06 10.13 3.70
CA GLY A 83 -21.16 9.88 2.26
C GLY A 83 -19.83 9.60 1.55
N LEU A 84 -18.70 9.87 2.21
CA LEU A 84 -17.36 9.52 1.74
C LEU A 84 -17.21 7.99 1.76
N PHE A 85 -17.43 7.35 2.90
CA PHE A 85 -17.23 5.92 3.11
C PHE A 85 -18.08 5.05 2.17
N ASP A 86 -19.35 5.41 1.95
CA ASP A 86 -20.22 4.68 1.01
C ASP A 86 -19.69 4.75 -0.43
N LYS A 87 -19.16 5.92 -0.84
CA LYS A 87 -18.53 6.08 -2.14
C LYS A 87 -17.22 5.31 -2.23
N LEU A 88 -16.39 5.33 -1.19
CA LEU A 88 -15.12 4.60 -1.10
C LEU A 88 -15.34 3.09 -1.24
N ALA A 89 -16.33 2.54 -0.53
CA ALA A 89 -16.66 1.11 -0.59
C ALA A 89 -17.05 0.64 -2.00
N GLN A 90 -17.68 1.50 -2.80
CA GLN A 90 -18.02 1.19 -4.20
C GLN A 90 -16.82 1.24 -5.16
N GLN A 91 -15.70 1.87 -4.75
CA GLN A 91 -14.53 2.02 -5.62
C GLN A 91 -13.69 0.75 -5.72
N GLU A 92 -13.66 -0.06 -4.67
CA GLU A 92 -12.88 -1.30 -4.70
C GLU A 92 -13.33 -2.21 -5.84
N GLU A 93 -14.64 -2.39 -6.04
CA GLU A 93 -15.14 -3.24 -7.11
C GLU A 93 -14.80 -2.68 -8.50
N ASN A 94 -14.87 -1.36 -8.68
CA ASN A 94 -14.45 -0.70 -9.92
C ASN A 94 -12.94 -0.86 -10.16
N PHE A 95 -12.13 -0.66 -9.12
CA PHE A 95 -10.69 -0.88 -9.16
C PHE A 95 -10.36 -2.29 -9.62
N LEU A 96 -10.93 -3.28 -8.93
CA LEU A 96 -10.65 -4.68 -9.19
C LEU A 96 -11.13 -5.08 -10.59
N LYS A 97 -12.23 -4.52 -11.10
CA LYS A 97 -12.69 -4.77 -12.46
C LYS A 97 -11.69 -4.28 -13.51
N VAL A 98 -11.21 -3.04 -13.38
CA VAL A 98 -10.20 -2.49 -14.31
C VAL A 98 -8.91 -3.29 -14.21
N LEU A 99 -8.43 -3.54 -12.99
CA LEU A 99 -7.21 -4.30 -12.76
C LEU A 99 -7.28 -5.73 -13.30
N THR A 100 -8.43 -6.41 -13.17
CA THR A 100 -8.61 -7.76 -13.73
C THR A 100 -8.46 -7.73 -15.24
N ALA A 101 -9.05 -6.75 -15.92
CA ALA A 101 -8.92 -6.60 -17.37
C ALA A 101 -7.47 -6.30 -17.80
N GLU A 102 -6.78 -5.38 -17.11
CA GLU A 102 -5.39 -5.04 -17.41
C GLU A 102 -4.41 -6.18 -17.10
N SER A 103 -4.75 -7.05 -16.14
CA SER A 103 -3.89 -8.18 -15.75
C SER A 103 -4.13 -9.46 -16.55
N GLU A 104 -5.19 -9.55 -17.37
CA GLU A 104 -5.59 -10.77 -18.08
C GLU A 104 -4.47 -11.35 -18.98
N ASN A 105 -3.70 -10.47 -19.62
CA ASN A 105 -2.62 -10.86 -20.54
C ASN A 105 -1.24 -10.94 -19.89
N LEU A 106 -1.13 -10.68 -18.58
CA LEU A 106 0.13 -10.77 -17.86
C LEU A 106 0.46 -12.23 -17.56
N ASP A 107 1.74 -12.55 -17.36
CA ASP A 107 2.15 -13.87 -16.91
C ASP A 107 1.75 -14.12 -15.44
N HIS A 108 1.74 -15.40 -15.04
CA HIS A 108 1.31 -15.80 -13.71
C HIS A 108 2.15 -15.19 -12.58
N GLU A 109 3.47 -15.04 -12.79
CA GLU A 109 4.37 -14.45 -11.79
C GLU A 109 4.01 -12.98 -11.56
N THR A 110 3.79 -12.21 -12.62
CA THR A 110 3.35 -10.81 -12.52
C THR A 110 1.98 -10.70 -11.83
N ARG A 111 1.00 -11.54 -12.18
CA ARG A 111 -0.32 -11.53 -11.51
C ARG A 111 -0.22 -11.90 -10.03
N HIS A 112 0.67 -12.85 -9.69
CA HIS A 112 0.95 -13.22 -8.31
C HIS A 112 1.56 -12.05 -7.53
N GLN A 113 2.48 -11.29 -8.12
CA GLN A 113 3.03 -10.08 -7.51
C GLN A 113 1.95 -9.01 -7.30
N ILE A 114 1.06 -8.80 -8.28
CA ILE A 114 -0.09 -7.88 -8.13
C ILE A 114 -0.95 -8.29 -6.93
N TRP A 115 -1.35 -9.56 -6.88
CA TRP A 115 -2.15 -10.12 -5.79
C TRP A 115 -1.46 -9.93 -4.43
N SER A 116 -0.19 -10.32 -4.31
CA SER A 116 0.57 -10.23 -3.08
C SER A 116 0.77 -8.77 -2.61
N MET A 117 1.03 -7.84 -3.53
CA MET A 117 1.19 -6.43 -3.20
C MET A 117 -0.13 -5.81 -2.75
N LEU A 118 -1.25 -6.13 -3.39
CA LEU A 118 -2.56 -5.56 -3.03
C LEU A 118 -3.03 -5.93 -1.64
N LEU A 119 -2.86 -7.19 -1.26
CA LEU A 119 -3.16 -7.66 0.10
C LEU A 119 -2.33 -6.95 1.18
N ARG A 120 -1.24 -6.30 0.77
CA ARG A 120 -0.28 -5.61 1.65
C ARG A 120 -0.20 -4.11 1.41
N GLY A 121 -1.22 -3.52 0.77
CA GLY A 121 -1.35 -2.07 0.59
C GLY A 121 -0.65 -1.49 -0.65
N GLY A 122 -0.41 -2.31 -1.68
CA GLY A 122 0.28 -1.90 -2.90
C GLY A 122 -0.38 -0.73 -3.64
N ALA A 123 -1.72 -0.64 -3.64
CA ALA A 123 -2.43 0.47 -4.26
C ALA A 123 -2.19 1.81 -3.53
N VAL A 124 -2.17 1.80 -2.19
CA VAL A 124 -1.79 2.96 -1.37
C VAL A 124 -0.36 3.38 -1.68
N LEU A 125 0.55 2.41 -1.81
CA LEU A 125 1.97 2.66 -2.07
C LEU A 125 2.21 3.37 -3.41
N VAL A 126 1.63 2.85 -4.50
CA VAL A 126 1.83 3.46 -5.83
C VAL A 126 1.22 4.86 -5.92
N PHE A 127 0.14 5.11 -5.16
CA PHE A 127 -0.42 6.45 -5.07
C PHE A 127 0.51 7.40 -4.30
N LYS A 128 1.13 6.94 -3.20
CA LYS A 128 2.14 7.72 -2.47
C LYS A 128 3.34 8.08 -3.35
N ALA A 129 3.78 7.15 -4.21
CA ALA A 129 4.84 7.41 -5.18
C ALA A 129 4.43 8.48 -6.20
N TRP A 130 3.22 8.37 -6.75
CA TRP A 130 2.67 9.38 -7.65
C TRP A 130 2.59 10.76 -7.00
N LEU A 131 2.05 10.82 -5.79
CA LEU A 131 1.84 12.07 -5.07
C LEU A 131 3.19 12.74 -4.75
N GLY A 132 4.20 11.95 -4.35
CA GLY A 132 5.56 12.42 -4.13
C GLY A 132 6.17 12.99 -5.41
N HIS A 133 6.03 12.28 -6.53
CA HIS A 133 6.49 12.75 -7.84
C HIS A 133 5.82 14.06 -8.26
N VAL A 134 4.50 14.19 -8.12
CA VAL A 134 3.76 15.38 -8.55
C VAL A 134 4.00 16.58 -7.63
N LYS A 135 4.14 16.37 -6.31
CA LYS A 135 4.38 17.46 -5.35
C LYS A 135 5.83 17.96 -5.34
N LEU A 136 6.78 17.04 -5.42
CA LEU A 136 8.19 17.33 -5.14
C LEU A 136 9.07 17.26 -6.40
N GLY A 137 8.55 16.74 -7.52
CA GLY A 137 9.29 16.62 -8.78
C GLY A 137 10.40 15.57 -8.75
N GLU A 138 10.37 14.64 -7.79
CA GLU A 138 11.40 13.64 -7.54
C GLU A 138 10.79 12.24 -7.45
N ASN A 139 11.58 11.21 -7.78
CA ASN A 139 11.20 9.80 -7.63
C ASN A 139 11.25 9.39 -6.16
N GLN A 140 10.30 9.87 -5.37
CA GLN A 140 10.22 9.65 -3.93
C GLN A 140 8.79 9.40 -3.46
N LEU A 141 8.63 8.78 -2.28
CA LEU A 141 7.31 8.55 -1.68
C LEU A 141 6.85 9.78 -0.90
N ASP A 142 5.58 10.15 -1.07
CA ASP A 142 4.91 11.06 -0.14
C ASP A 142 4.60 10.32 1.18
N MET A 143 5.36 10.69 2.23
CA MET A 143 5.27 10.11 3.57
C MET A 143 4.21 10.78 4.46
N THR A 144 3.49 11.77 3.97
CA THR A 144 2.40 12.38 4.76
C THR A 144 1.27 11.36 4.96
N GLN A 145 0.69 11.35 6.17
CA GLN A 145 -0.39 10.45 6.53
C GLN A 145 -1.70 10.96 5.94
N PHE A 146 -2.41 10.07 5.25
CA PHE A 146 -3.73 10.30 4.66
C PHE A 146 -4.59 9.08 4.97
N ASP A 147 -5.34 9.14 6.07
CA ASP A 147 -6.14 8.01 6.54
C ASP A 147 -7.25 7.68 5.52
N GLU A 148 -7.87 8.70 4.92
CA GLU A 148 -8.90 8.53 3.89
C GLU A 148 -8.38 7.86 2.61
N LEU A 149 -7.09 8.02 2.33
CA LEU A 149 -6.45 7.38 1.18
C LEU A 149 -6.21 5.90 1.42
N SER A 150 -5.88 5.54 2.66
CA SER A 150 -5.79 4.15 3.07
C SER A 150 -7.16 3.50 2.96
N ASP A 151 -8.21 4.14 3.46
CA ASP A 151 -9.59 3.63 3.33
C ASP A 151 -10.04 3.46 1.87
N LEU A 152 -9.61 4.35 0.96
CA LEU A 152 -9.96 4.27 -0.45
C LEU A 152 -9.24 3.14 -1.20
N LEU A 153 -7.93 2.98 -0.95
CA LEU A 153 -7.07 2.15 -1.79
C LEU A 153 -6.66 0.83 -1.15
N PHE A 154 -6.91 0.62 0.15
CA PHE A 154 -6.64 -0.67 0.77
C PHE A 154 -7.76 -1.67 0.44
N ILE A 155 -7.39 -2.73 -0.28
CA ILE A 155 -8.32 -3.79 -0.72
C ILE A 155 -8.89 -4.53 0.48
N LYS A 156 -10.22 -4.56 0.64
CA LYS A 156 -10.89 -5.32 1.71
C LYS A 156 -11.33 -6.72 1.25
N THR A 157 -11.23 -7.02 -0.05
CA THR A 157 -11.49 -8.34 -0.63
C THR A 157 -10.58 -9.41 0.02
N PRO A 158 -11.15 -10.52 0.52
CA PRO A 158 -10.38 -11.62 1.11
C PRO A 158 -9.35 -12.22 0.14
N PRO A 159 -8.22 -12.75 0.66
CA PRO A 159 -7.09 -13.19 -0.17
C PRO A 159 -7.47 -14.23 -1.22
N HIS A 160 -8.32 -15.20 -0.85
CA HIS A 160 -8.77 -16.26 -1.76
C HIS A 160 -9.62 -15.73 -2.92
N GLN A 161 -10.58 -14.86 -2.61
CA GLN A 161 -11.45 -14.25 -3.63
C GLN A 161 -10.64 -13.36 -4.59
N LEU A 162 -9.66 -12.63 -4.07
CA LEU A 162 -8.78 -11.82 -4.90
C LEU A 162 -7.90 -12.68 -5.82
N ALA A 163 -7.39 -13.81 -5.33
CA ALA A 163 -6.59 -14.73 -6.13
C ALA A 163 -7.41 -15.39 -7.25
N GLU A 164 -8.64 -15.83 -6.96
CA GLU A 164 -9.56 -16.38 -7.97
C GLU A 164 -9.81 -15.35 -9.08
N ARG A 165 -10.08 -14.10 -8.69
CA ARG A 165 -10.33 -12.99 -9.61
C ARG A 165 -9.13 -12.67 -10.50
N LEU A 166 -7.91 -12.72 -9.96
CA LEU A 166 -6.68 -12.45 -10.69
C LEU A 166 -6.07 -13.70 -11.35
N HIS A 167 -6.76 -14.85 -11.28
CA HIS A 167 -6.27 -16.13 -11.79
C HIS A 167 -4.86 -16.48 -11.28
N VAL A 168 -4.68 -16.36 -9.97
CA VAL A 168 -3.45 -16.64 -9.23
C VAL A 168 -3.59 -17.96 -8.47
N ASP A 169 -2.51 -18.72 -8.41
CA ASP A 169 -2.39 -19.85 -7.48
C ASP A 169 -1.75 -19.31 -6.21
N GLU A 170 -2.53 -19.21 -5.14
CA GLU A 170 -2.08 -18.69 -3.83
C GLU A 170 -0.97 -19.52 -3.23
N LYS A 171 -0.91 -20.82 -3.56
CA LYS A 171 0.07 -21.77 -3.02
C LYS A 171 1.31 -21.89 -3.89
N ALA A 172 1.39 -21.10 -4.97
CA ALA A 172 2.58 -21.03 -5.79
C ALA A 172 3.77 -20.60 -4.94
N LYS A 173 4.90 -21.28 -5.11
CA LYS A 173 6.16 -20.96 -4.41
C LYS A 173 6.89 -19.81 -5.10
N LEU A 174 6.20 -18.68 -5.22
CA LEU A 174 6.74 -17.44 -5.73
C LEU A 174 7.11 -16.54 -4.54
N ASP A 175 7.99 -15.58 -4.79
CA ASP A 175 8.44 -14.66 -3.75
C ASP A 175 7.40 -13.59 -3.44
N HIS A 176 7.52 -13.00 -2.26
CA HIS A 176 6.65 -11.91 -1.81
C HIS A 176 7.52 -10.74 -1.41
N ILE A 177 7.65 -9.75 -2.29
CA ILE A 177 8.60 -8.67 -2.10
C ILE A 177 8.22 -7.75 -0.93
N PHE A 178 9.24 -7.30 -0.20
CA PHE A 178 9.20 -6.17 0.72
C PHE A 178 9.94 -5.00 0.08
N LEU A 179 9.42 -3.79 0.26
CA LEU A 179 9.98 -2.60 -0.37
C LEU A 179 10.62 -1.69 0.67
N MET A 180 11.95 -1.58 0.63
CA MET A 180 12.71 -0.74 1.54
C MET A 180 12.78 0.70 1.04
N TYR A 181 12.38 1.65 1.89
CA TYR A 181 12.45 3.08 1.61
C TYR A 181 12.94 3.85 2.84
N GLY A 182 14.15 4.41 2.77
CA GLY A 182 14.81 4.97 3.95
C GLY A 182 14.99 3.92 5.04
N ASN A 183 14.43 4.18 6.23
CA ASN A 183 14.43 3.23 7.35
C ASN A 183 13.13 2.43 7.45
N ASP A 184 12.17 2.67 6.54
CA ASP A 184 10.84 2.06 6.57
C ASP A 184 10.76 0.87 5.61
N ILE A 185 9.93 -0.11 5.98
CA ILE A 185 9.60 -1.27 5.16
C ILE A 185 8.14 -1.18 4.74
N PHE A 186 7.90 -1.16 3.43
CA PHE A 186 6.59 -1.18 2.82
C PHE A 186 6.19 -2.60 2.38
N LEU A 187 4.88 -2.80 2.23
CA LEU A 187 4.24 -4.11 2.04
C LEU A 187 4.42 -5.05 3.23
N ASP A 188 4.44 -4.48 4.44
CA ASP A 188 4.56 -5.18 5.72
C ASP A 188 3.29 -5.14 6.58
N ARG A 189 2.17 -4.66 6.01
CA ARG A 189 0.83 -4.69 6.63
C ARG A 189 -0.09 -5.63 5.86
N PHE A 190 -1.22 -5.98 6.44
CA PHE A 190 -2.21 -6.88 5.84
C PHE A 190 -3.57 -6.23 5.79
N ASN A 191 -4.37 -6.56 4.77
CA ASN A 191 -5.76 -6.10 4.70
C ASN A 191 -6.69 -6.82 5.70
N SER A 192 -6.32 -8.03 6.14
CA SER A 192 -7.15 -8.81 7.05
C SER A 192 -6.34 -9.84 7.82
N LEU A 193 -6.96 -10.40 8.87
CA LEU A 193 -6.41 -11.49 9.68
C LEU A 193 -6.21 -12.77 8.86
N GLU A 194 -7.10 -13.04 7.90
CA GLU A 194 -6.97 -14.16 6.96
C GLU A 194 -5.71 -14.03 6.11
N THR A 195 -5.39 -12.81 5.66
CA THR A 195 -4.15 -12.54 4.94
C THR A 195 -2.93 -12.77 5.83
N ALA A 196 -2.94 -12.29 7.08
CA ALA A 196 -1.83 -12.56 8.01
C ALA A 196 -1.58 -14.08 8.18
N ALA A 197 -2.64 -14.87 8.38
CA ALA A 197 -2.52 -16.33 8.47
C ALA A 197 -2.06 -16.98 7.16
N LEU A 198 -2.56 -16.52 6.02
CA LEU A 198 -2.12 -17.03 4.71
C LEU A 198 -0.61 -16.81 4.52
N PHE A 199 -0.10 -15.62 4.83
CA PHE A 199 1.32 -15.34 4.67
C PHE A 199 2.21 -16.08 5.69
N VAL A 200 1.66 -16.53 6.82
CA VAL A 200 2.30 -17.54 7.68
C VAL A 200 2.33 -18.91 7.00
N ASP A 201 1.22 -19.36 6.42
CA ASP A 201 1.14 -20.64 5.69
C ASP A 201 2.11 -20.71 4.50
N LEU A 202 2.31 -19.58 3.83
CA LEU A 202 3.25 -19.44 2.71
C LEU A 202 4.72 -19.31 3.17
N GLY A 203 4.96 -19.23 4.49
CA GLY A 203 6.30 -19.11 5.07
C GLY A 203 6.96 -17.74 4.85
N VAL A 204 6.16 -16.71 4.55
CA VAL A 204 6.64 -15.32 4.41
C VAL A 204 6.91 -14.70 5.77
N TYR A 205 6.08 -15.07 6.75
CA TYR A 205 6.22 -14.62 8.12
C TYR A 205 6.25 -15.78 9.09
N ASP A 206 6.99 -15.59 10.17
CA ASP A 206 6.90 -16.44 11.35
C ASP A 206 5.73 -15.98 12.23
N ALA A 207 4.91 -16.96 12.67
CA ALA A 207 3.70 -16.70 13.43
C ALA A 207 3.97 -16.05 14.80
N ALA A 208 5.08 -16.41 15.47
CA ALA A 208 5.44 -15.85 16.76
C ALA A 208 5.94 -14.41 16.59
N PHE A 209 6.75 -14.13 15.56
CA PHE A 209 7.19 -12.76 15.27
C PHE A 209 6.02 -11.82 14.94
N LEU A 210 5.06 -12.25 14.12
CA LEU A 210 3.87 -11.44 13.85
C LEU A 210 3.05 -11.19 15.13
N SER A 211 2.87 -12.23 15.94
CA SER A 211 2.10 -12.14 17.19
C SER A 211 2.75 -11.24 18.25
N LEU A 212 4.07 -11.04 18.20
CA LEU A 212 4.74 -10.06 19.06
C LEU A 212 4.46 -8.61 18.66
N ARG A 213 4.20 -8.37 17.37
CA ARG A 213 4.01 -7.03 16.83
C ARG A 213 2.58 -6.53 17.03
N ASP A 214 1.58 -7.41 16.94
CA ASP A 214 0.16 -7.05 16.95
C ASP A 214 -0.69 -8.03 17.77
N ASP A 215 -1.46 -7.50 18.72
CA ASP A 215 -2.31 -8.30 19.62
C ASP A 215 -3.52 -8.94 18.93
N CYS A 216 -4.14 -8.27 17.95
CA CYS A 216 -5.26 -8.82 17.21
C CYS A 216 -4.81 -10.00 16.35
N VAL A 217 -3.65 -9.85 15.70
CA VAL A 217 -3.02 -10.94 14.95
C VAL A 217 -2.65 -12.09 15.90
N ALA A 218 -2.07 -11.79 17.07
CA ALA A 218 -1.72 -12.80 18.05
C ALA A 218 -2.92 -13.62 18.53
N GLU A 219 -4.03 -12.97 18.87
CA GLU A 219 -5.27 -13.64 19.28
C GLU A 219 -5.82 -14.53 18.16
N TYR A 220 -5.84 -14.01 16.93
CA TYR A 220 -6.31 -14.77 15.78
C TYR A 220 -5.43 -16.00 15.48
N LEU A 221 -4.11 -15.82 15.38
CA LEU A 221 -3.17 -16.91 15.09
C LEU A 221 -3.18 -17.98 16.19
N LYS A 222 -3.30 -17.58 17.47
CA LYS A 222 -3.52 -18.51 18.59
C LYS A 222 -4.81 -19.30 18.42
N SER A 223 -5.91 -18.64 18.08
CA SER A 223 -7.22 -19.30 17.91
C SER A 223 -7.23 -20.34 16.78
N LYS A 224 -6.37 -20.14 15.77
CA LYS A 224 -6.18 -21.05 14.63
C LYS A 224 -5.12 -22.12 14.87
N GLY A 225 -4.38 -22.06 15.97
CA GLY A 225 -3.35 -23.03 16.33
C GLY A 225 -2.01 -22.84 15.59
N TYR A 226 -1.76 -21.66 15.02
CA TYR A 226 -0.48 -21.34 14.37
C TYR A 226 0.65 -21.08 15.38
N VAL A 227 0.30 -20.62 16.58
CA VAL A 227 1.25 -20.26 17.62
C VAL A 227 0.63 -20.44 19.01
N THR A 228 1.44 -20.72 20.02
CA THR A 228 1.03 -20.75 21.43
C THR A 228 1.53 -19.51 22.19
N GLN A 229 0.94 -19.21 23.35
CA GLN A 229 1.44 -18.13 24.20
C GLN A 229 2.89 -18.38 24.65
N GLU A 230 3.24 -19.63 24.96
CA GLU A 230 4.60 -20.02 25.34
C GLU A 230 5.63 -19.69 24.26
N GLN A 231 5.32 -19.96 22.98
CA GLN A 231 6.21 -19.62 21.86
C GLN A 231 6.42 -18.11 21.70
N ILE A 232 5.39 -17.31 21.96
CA ILE A 232 5.47 -15.85 21.91
C ILE A 232 6.34 -15.35 23.07
N ASP A 233 6.10 -15.86 24.28
CA ASP A 233 6.83 -15.47 25.50
C ASP A 233 8.32 -15.86 25.40
N ASP A 234 8.62 -17.06 24.88
CA ASP A 234 9.98 -17.54 24.64
C ASP A 234 10.71 -16.65 23.64
N LEU A 235 10.06 -16.27 22.55
CA LEU A 235 10.63 -15.36 21.56
C LEU A 235 10.86 -13.96 22.15
N GLN A 236 9.92 -13.46 22.96
CA GLN A 236 10.08 -12.18 23.65
C GLN A 236 11.30 -12.20 24.59
N CYS A 237 11.49 -13.29 25.35
CA CYS A 237 12.64 -13.48 26.20
C CYS A 237 13.95 -13.55 25.40
N ALA A 238 13.94 -14.22 24.25
CA ALA A 238 15.11 -14.34 23.38
C ALA A 238 15.51 -13.00 22.74
N LEU A 239 14.53 -12.16 22.38
CA LEU A 239 14.77 -10.83 21.79
C LEU A 239 15.15 -9.77 22.84
N ASN A 240 14.76 -9.96 24.10
CA ASN A 240 15.14 -9.08 25.21
C ASN A 240 15.76 -9.84 26.39
N PRO A 241 16.93 -10.48 26.20
CA PRO A 241 17.54 -11.36 27.22
C PRO A 241 18.03 -10.59 28.46
N LEU A 242 18.19 -9.27 28.36
CA LEU A 242 18.66 -8.39 29.42
C LEU A 242 17.53 -7.61 30.11
N TYR A 243 16.26 -7.86 29.74
CA TYR A 243 15.09 -7.14 30.26
C TYR A 243 15.29 -5.62 30.22
N CYS A 244 15.81 -5.10 29.11
CA CYS A 244 15.86 -3.66 28.91
C CYS A 244 14.43 -3.15 28.71
N ASP A 245 14.04 -2.08 29.42
CA ASP A 245 12.68 -1.49 29.40
C ASP A 245 12.23 -0.99 28.01
N SER A 246 13.11 -1.00 27.01
CA SER A 246 12.80 -0.75 25.61
C SER A 246 12.12 -1.99 24.98
N LEU A 247 10.88 -2.24 25.35
CA LEU A 247 10.01 -3.11 24.56
C LEU A 247 9.89 -2.50 23.16
N THR A 248 10.11 -3.32 22.12
CA THR A 248 9.78 -2.91 20.75
C THR A 248 8.31 -2.49 20.75
N PRO A 249 7.98 -1.24 20.39
CA PRO A 249 6.59 -0.80 20.43
C PRO A 249 5.77 -1.70 19.51
N LYS A 250 4.61 -2.15 20.00
CA LYS A 250 3.65 -2.88 19.17
C LYS A 250 3.27 -2.02 17.98
N GLN A 251 3.15 -2.66 16.82
CA GLN A 251 2.78 -2.02 15.57
C GLN A 251 1.48 -2.64 15.08
N ASP A 252 0.54 -1.81 14.64
CA ASP A 252 -0.65 -2.28 13.96
C ASP A 252 -0.25 -2.89 12.60
N CYS A 253 -0.38 -4.22 12.52
CA CYS A 253 -0.11 -4.99 11.31
C CYS A 253 -1.33 -5.04 10.39
N LEU A 254 -2.52 -4.64 10.87
CA LEU A 254 -3.73 -4.50 10.08
C LEU A 254 -3.84 -3.08 9.50
N ALA A 255 -4.69 -2.93 8.48
CA ALA A 255 -4.84 -1.69 7.73
C ALA A 255 -6.30 -1.33 7.41
#